data_AF-A0A7S4K0W9-F1
#
_entry.id   AF-A0A7S4K0W9-F1
#
_cell.length_a   1.000
_cell.length_b   1.000
_cell.length_c   1.000
_cell.angle_alpha   90.00
_cell.angle_beta   90.00
_cell.angle_gamma   90.00
#
_symmetry.space_group_name_H-M   'P 1'
#
loop_
_entity.id
_entity.type
_entity.pdbx_description
1 polymer ?
#
loop_
_entity_poly.entity_id
_entity_poly.type
_entity_poly.pdbx_seq_one_letter_code
_entity_poly.pdbx_strand_id
1 'polypeptide(L)'
;VKLRVYLAQWDRVRIVIFYRRFYDWIASMWNEETKKVPPSRRKNIVEFLGHNYDAEFPHFGMWYDITAAPLMMRLRGHFPGKDEIMIRDYVDDGMDGRLSERFFCDTVPDAHSTCLYTQQEQTTRRQNSKSNLDYDFLLEGARRAKLVNFEPNNKKQVDETKHELRNYWEKTLNLNTANLPRICPPRHILNAIWNVTLHSENMLVVEGLESKSEMQSEFENAARTTLCAVDVESVLKDERLQLFFKSKRM
;
A
#
# COMPACT_ATOMS: atom_id res chain seq x y z
N VAL A 1 1.38 3.87 -35.57
CA VAL A 1 1.82 5.29 -35.62
C VAL A 1 2.81 5.51 -34.48
N LYS A 2 4.00 6.07 -34.73
CA LYS A 2 4.97 6.37 -33.65
C LYS A 2 4.36 7.43 -32.71
N LEU A 3 4.48 7.26 -31.40
CA LEU A 3 3.90 8.16 -30.39
C LEU A 3 4.21 9.63 -30.66
N ARG A 4 5.46 9.94 -31.06
CA ARG A 4 5.88 11.30 -31.45
C ARG A 4 5.11 11.88 -32.64
N VAL A 5 4.74 11.05 -33.62
CA VAL A 5 3.99 11.50 -34.82
C VAL A 5 2.54 11.81 -34.46
N TYR A 6 1.94 10.96 -33.60
CA TYR A 6 0.63 11.27 -33.03
C TYR A 6 0.68 12.59 -32.26
N LEU A 7 1.70 12.75 -31.41
CA LEU A 7 1.87 13.88 -30.53
C LEU A 7 2.32 15.19 -31.22
N ALA A 8 2.69 15.15 -32.50
CA ALA A 8 3.23 16.31 -33.23
C ALA A 8 2.19 17.41 -33.51
N GLN A 9 0.90 17.11 -33.39
CA GLN A 9 -0.17 18.09 -33.58
C GLN A 9 -0.38 19.02 -32.37
N TRP A 10 0.29 18.75 -31.24
CA TRP A 10 0.22 19.58 -30.05
C TRP A 10 1.51 20.39 -29.89
N ASP A 11 1.37 21.71 -29.73
CA ASP A 11 2.51 22.64 -29.61
C ASP A 11 3.35 22.40 -28.35
N ARG A 12 2.74 21.83 -27.30
CA ARG A 12 3.37 21.51 -26.02
C ARG A 12 2.81 20.20 -25.49
N VAL A 13 3.70 19.26 -25.19
CA VAL A 13 3.36 17.98 -24.57
C VAL A 13 4.12 17.85 -23.26
N ARG A 14 3.41 17.60 -22.16
CA ARG A 14 3.99 17.14 -20.90
C ARG A 14 3.46 15.75 -20.61
N ILE A 15 4.37 14.86 -20.24
CA ILE A 15 4.09 13.49 -19.86
C ILE A 15 4.30 13.39 -18.36
N VAL A 16 3.27 12.96 -17.65
CA VAL A 16 3.29 12.86 -16.19
C VAL A 16 3.20 11.38 -15.84
N ILE A 17 4.18 10.90 -15.09
CA ILE A 17 4.29 9.50 -14.68
C ILE A 17 4.23 9.45 -13.18
N PHE A 18 3.11 8.94 -12.68
CA PHE A 18 2.99 8.57 -11.28
C PHE A 18 3.53 7.16 -11.10
N TYR A 19 4.42 7.00 -10.13
CA TYR A 19 4.90 5.69 -9.72
C TYR A 19 4.75 5.57 -8.20
N ARG A 20 4.93 4.35 -7.69
CA ARG A 20 4.93 4.08 -6.25
C ARG A 20 6.10 3.17 -5.97
N ARG A 21 6.84 3.42 -4.88
CA ARG A 21 7.89 2.52 -4.38
C ARG A 21 7.37 1.09 -4.29
N PHE A 22 8.20 0.12 -4.69
CA PHE A 22 7.75 -1.26 -4.79
C PHE A 22 7.21 -1.83 -3.48
N TYR A 23 7.86 -1.52 -2.34
CA TYR A 23 7.38 -1.99 -1.03
C TYR A 23 6.01 -1.42 -0.62
N ASP A 24 5.67 -0.20 -1.03
CA ASP A 24 4.35 0.39 -0.79
C ASP A 24 3.31 -0.13 -1.78
N TRP A 25 3.72 -0.35 -3.02
CA TRP A 25 2.86 -0.94 -4.04
C TRP A 25 2.47 -2.37 -3.67
N ILE A 26 3.40 -3.22 -3.24
CA ILE A 26 3.11 -4.62 -2.94
C ILE A 26 2.18 -4.76 -1.74
N ALA A 27 2.32 -3.92 -0.71
CA ALA A 27 1.41 -3.88 0.42
C ALA A 27 0.00 -3.41 0.00
N SER A 28 -0.08 -2.41 -0.87
CA SER A 28 -1.34 -1.95 -1.43
C SER A 28 -2.02 -3.01 -2.29
N MET A 29 -1.26 -3.70 -3.14
CA MET A 29 -1.78 -4.77 -3.99
C MET A 29 -2.30 -5.93 -3.14
N TRP A 30 -1.52 -6.36 -2.14
CA TRP A 30 -1.99 -7.36 -1.18
C TRP A 30 -3.32 -6.97 -0.53
N ASN A 31 -3.47 -5.72 -0.07
CA ASN A 31 -4.71 -5.26 0.55
C ASN A 31 -5.90 -5.34 -0.44
N GLU A 32 -5.71 -4.88 -1.68
CA GLU A 32 -6.76 -4.92 -2.71
C GLU A 32 -7.14 -6.35 -3.12
N GLU A 33 -6.16 -7.25 -3.30
CA GLU A 33 -6.44 -8.65 -3.59
C GLU A 33 -7.11 -9.36 -2.40
N THR A 34 -6.66 -9.08 -1.19
CA THR A 34 -7.20 -9.70 0.04
C THR A 34 -8.66 -9.29 0.29
N LYS A 35 -9.05 -8.06 -0.05
CA LYS A 35 -10.44 -7.60 0.05
C LYS A 35 -11.40 -8.39 -0.87
N LYS A 36 -10.92 -8.87 -2.01
CA LYS A 36 -11.72 -9.66 -2.98
C LYS A 36 -11.99 -11.08 -2.50
N VAL A 37 -11.21 -11.56 -1.51
CA VAL A 37 -11.27 -12.93 -1.02
C VAL A 37 -12.09 -13.01 0.27
N PRO A 38 -12.94 -14.04 0.45
CA PRO A 38 -13.66 -14.27 1.70
C PRO A 38 -12.71 -14.38 2.90
N PRO A 39 -13.06 -13.87 4.10
CA PRO A 39 -12.18 -13.87 5.28
C PRO A 39 -11.50 -15.20 5.57
N SER A 40 -12.23 -16.31 5.40
CA SER A 40 -11.74 -17.67 5.64
C SER A 40 -10.62 -18.14 4.71
N ARG A 41 -10.39 -17.46 3.58
CA ARG A 41 -9.36 -17.79 2.59
C ARG A 41 -8.28 -16.71 2.45
N ARG A 42 -8.36 -15.63 3.24
CA ARG A 42 -7.36 -14.56 3.20
C ARG A 42 -6.02 -15.09 3.69
N LYS A 43 -4.96 -14.74 2.96
CA LYS A 43 -3.57 -14.90 3.40
C LYS A 43 -3.12 -13.59 4.05
N ASN A 44 -2.42 -13.67 5.16
CA ASN A 44 -1.81 -12.47 5.72
C ASN A 44 -0.65 -11.99 4.81
N ILE A 45 -0.17 -10.76 5.02
CA ILE A 45 0.85 -10.19 4.12
C ILE A 45 2.15 -11.00 4.12
N VAL A 46 2.55 -11.59 5.24
CA VAL A 46 3.77 -12.42 5.31
C VAL A 46 3.62 -13.70 4.49
N GLU A 47 2.47 -14.36 4.58
CA GLU A 47 2.14 -15.54 3.76
C GLU A 47 2.05 -15.20 2.27
N PHE A 48 1.46 -14.05 1.94
CA PHE A 48 1.39 -13.54 0.58
C PHE A 48 2.79 -13.30 0.01
N LEU A 49 3.65 -12.59 0.75
CA LEU A 49 5.02 -12.30 0.33
C LEU A 49 5.86 -13.58 0.21
N GLY A 50 5.70 -14.53 1.14
CA GLY A 50 6.38 -15.82 1.09
C GLY A 50 5.99 -16.67 -0.11
N HIS A 51 4.70 -16.72 -0.44
CA HIS A 51 4.22 -17.48 -1.60
C HIS A 51 4.67 -16.89 -2.93
N ASN A 52 4.72 -15.56 -3.01
CA ASN A 52 5.05 -14.83 -4.23
C ASN A 52 6.55 -14.52 -4.39
N TYR A 53 7.36 -14.86 -3.39
CA TYR A 53 8.80 -14.62 -3.40
C TYR A 53 9.50 -15.30 -4.59
N ASP A 54 9.30 -16.61 -4.77
CA ASP A 54 9.98 -17.38 -5.81
C ASP A 54 9.35 -17.20 -7.20
N ALA A 55 8.03 -16.94 -7.24
CA ALA A 55 7.28 -16.84 -8.48
C ALA A 55 7.21 -15.39 -9.00
N GLU A 56 6.71 -14.44 -8.20
CA GLU A 56 6.29 -13.14 -8.72
C GLU A 56 7.35 -12.03 -8.58
N PHE A 57 8.24 -12.08 -7.59
CA PHE A 57 9.20 -10.99 -7.36
C PHE A 57 10.25 -10.90 -8.49
N PRO A 58 10.83 -12.02 -8.97
CA PRO A 58 11.66 -11.99 -10.17
C PRO A 58 10.88 -11.53 -11.41
N HIS A 59 9.61 -11.94 -11.55
CA HIS A 59 8.76 -11.48 -12.64
C HIS A 59 8.45 -9.99 -12.56
N PHE A 60 8.34 -9.41 -11.37
CA PHE A 60 8.12 -7.98 -11.22
C PHE A 60 9.38 -7.16 -11.50
N GLY A 61 10.56 -7.61 -11.03
CA GLY A 61 11.84 -7.03 -11.43
C GLY A 61 12.03 -7.07 -12.95
N MET A 62 11.78 -8.23 -13.55
CA MET A 62 11.78 -8.38 -15.01
C MET A 62 10.69 -7.54 -15.70
N TRP A 63 9.50 -7.39 -15.13
CA TRP A 63 8.46 -6.52 -15.67
C TRP A 63 8.94 -5.06 -15.70
N TYR A 64 9.63 -4.61 -14.66
CA TYR A 64 10.26 -3.29 -14.68
C TYR A 64 11.27 -3.17 -15.83
N ASP A 65 12.14 -4.18 -15.99
CA ASP A 65 13.17 -4.20 -17.04
C ASP A 65 12.62 -4.28 -18.46
N ILE A 66 11.51 -4.99 -18.66
CA ILE A 66 10.94 -5.25 -19.99
C ILE A 66 9.91 -4.18 -20.37
N THR A 67 9.25 -3.56 -19.39
CA THR A 67 8.11 -2.67 -19.63
C THR A 67 8.40 -1.23 -19.24
N ALA A 68 8.68 -0.99 -17.96
CA ALA A 68 8.84 0.38 -17.43
C ALA A 68 10.13 1.02 -17.96
N ALA A 69 11.27 0.34 -17.85
CA ALA A 69 12.56 0.88 -18.29
C ALA A 69 12.60 1.18 -19.81
N PRO A 70 12.15 0.28 -20.72
CA PRO A 70 12.13 0.57 -22.15
C PRO A 70 11.12 1.66 -22.50
N LEU A 71 10.00 1.76 -21.77
CA LEU A 71 9.10 2.90 -21.90
C LEU A 71 9.81 4.21 -21.55
N MET A 72 10.48 4.27 -20.39
CA MET A 72 11.22 5.47 -19.98
C MET A 72 12.31 5.86 -20.97
N MET A 73 13.08 4.89 -21.48
CA MET A 73 14.08 5.16 -22.52
C MET A 73 13.45 5.71 -23.79
N ARG A 74 12.34 5.13 -24.26
CA ARG A 74 11.61 5.62 -25.44
C ARG A 74 11.06 7.02 -25.24
N LEU A 75 10.51 7.30 -24.05
CA LEU A 75 9.97 8.62 -23.73
C LEU A 75 11.10 9.65 -23.71
N ARG A 76 12.19 9.42 -22.96
CA ARG A 76 13.35 10.33 -22.91
C ARG A 76 13.99 10.56 -24.28
N GLY A 77 14.04 9.55 -25.13
CA GLY A 77 14.56 9.67 -26.50
C GLY A 77 13.65 10.48 -27.44
N HIS A 78 12.36 10.61 -27.13
CA HIS A 78 11.40 11.39 -27.92
C HIS A 78 11.08 12.77 -27.33
N PHE A 79 11.25 12.93 -26.03
CA PHE A 79 10.95 14.12 -25.24
C PHE A 79 12.18 14.47 -24.38
N PRO A 80 13.23 15.05 -25.00
CA PRO A 80 14.50 15.30 -24.32
C PRO A 80 14.46 16.54 -23.39
N GLY A 81 13.41 17.35 -23.43
CA GLY A 81 13.27 18.49 -22.53
C GLY A 81 13.05 18.02 -21.09
N LYS A 82 13.82 18.55 -20.13
CA LYS A 82 13.71 18.19 -18.69
C LYS A 82 12.29 18.43 -18.14
N ASP A 83 11.53 19.36 -18.71
CA ASP A 83 10.16 19.70 -18.28
C ASP A 83 9.06 18.92 -19.04
N GLU A 84 9.43 18.08 -20.01
CA GLU A 84 8.48 17.33 -20.84
C GLU A 84 8.09 15.98 -20.22
N ILE A 85 8.91 15.43 -19.32
CA ILE A 85 8.61 14.20 -18.56
C ILE A 85 8.75 14.50 -17.07
N MET A 86 7.62 14.52 -16.36
CA MET A 86 7.57 14.66 -14.91
C MET A 86 7.30 13.31 -14.27
N ILE A 87 8.17 12.91 -13.34
CA ILE A 87 8.01 11.67 -12.57
C ILE A 87 7.68 12.08 -11.13
N ARG A 88 6.64 11.46 -10.58
CA ARG A 88 6.04 11.83 -9.30
C ARG A 88 5.81 10.58 -8.46
N ASP A 89 6.31 10.58 -7.23
CA ASP A 89 5.99 9.51 -6.28
C ASP A 89 4.56 9.72 -5.76
N TYR A 90 3.72 8.72 -6.00
CA TYR A 90 2.34 8.68 -5.54
C TYR A 90 2.25 8.72 -4.01
N VAL A 91 3.24 8.23 -3.27
CA VAL A 91 3.21 8.19 -1.79
C VAL A 91 3.48 9.59 -1.25
N ASP A 92 4.56 10.24 -1.68
CA ASP A 92 4.92 11.59 -1.20
C ASP A 92 3.96 12.68 -1.69
N ASP A 93 3.35 12.48 -2.86
CA ASP A 93 2.32 13.39 -3.36
C ASP A 93 0.91 13.02 -2.85
N GLY A 94 0.65 11.75 -2.54
CA GLY A 94 -0.69 11.22 -2.28
C GLY A 94 -1.04 10.92 -0.82
N MET A 95 -0.06 10.68 0.06
CA MET A 95 -0.31 10.50 1.50
C MET A 95 -0.85 11.77 2.15
N ASP A 96 -0.42 12.93 1.67
CA ASP A 96 -0.91 14.23 2.15
C ASP A 96 -2.26 14.62 1.53
N GLY A 97 -2.80 13.78 0.63
CA GLY A 97 -4.00 14.12 -0.15
C GLY A 97 -3.78 15.24 -1.16
N ARG A 98 -2.52 15.61 -1.44
CA ARG A 98 -2.13 16.74 -2.29
C ARG A 98 -1.86 16.38 -3.74
N LEU A 99 -1.99 15.12 -4.13
CA LEU A 99 -1.71 14.66 -5.50
C LEU A 99 -2.49 15.44 -6.55
N SER A 100 -3.80 15.63 -6.31
CA SER A 100 -4.66 16.41 -7.21
C SER A 100 -4.23 17.87 -7.26
N GLU A 101 -3.89 18.47 -6.12
CA GLU A 101 -3.38 19.84 -6.05
C GLU A 101 -2.06 19.96 -6.81
N ARG A 102 -1.02 19.20 -6.44
CA ARG A 102 0.29 19.23 -7.12
C ARG A 102 0.17 18.99 -8.62
N PHE A 103 -0.71 18.08 -9.04
CA PHE A 103 -0.97 17.88 -10.47
C PHE A 103 -1.55 19.14 -11.13
N PHE A 104 -2.64 19.70 -10.63
CA PHE A 104 -3.28 20.86 -11.26
C PHE A 104 -2.48 22.15 -11.07
N CYS A 105 -1.81 22.34 -9.94
CA CYS A 105 -1.05 23.54 -9.62
C CYS A 105 0.33 23.55 -10.29
N ASP A 106 1.06 22.43 -10.28
CA ASP A 106 2.46 22.40 -10.73
C ASP A 106 2.60 21.88 -12.17
N THR A 107 1.65 21.07 -12.61
CA THR A 107 1.82 20.26 -13.84
C THR A 107 0.93 20.72 -15.00
N VAL A 108 -0.28 21.19 -14.74
CA VAL A 108 -1.21 21.64 -15.78
C VAL A 108 -1.11 23.15 -15.98
N PRO A 109 -0.63 23.64 -17.13
CA PRO A 109 -0.57 25.08 -17.39
C PRO A 109 -1.98 25.68 -17.37
N ASP A 110 -2.10 26.90 -16.85
CA ASP A 110 -3.33 27.71 -16.79
C ASP A 110 -4.51 27.09 -16.02
N ALA A 111 -4.26 26.06 -15.20
CA ALA A 111 -5.29 25.41 -14.37
C ALA A 111 -5.58 26.15 -13.04
N HIS A 112 -5.45 27.48 -12.99
CA HIS A 112 -5.50 28.26 -11.76
C HIS A 112 -6.78 28.04 -10.94
N SER A 113 -7.95 28.09 -11.57
CA SER A 113 -9.23 27.88 -10.88
C SER A 113 -9.36 26.47 -10.30
N THR A 114 -8.89 25.46 -11.03
CA THR A 114 -8.90 24.06 -10.58
C THR A 114 -7.92 23.84 -9.44
N CYS A 115 -6.72 24.44 -9.53
CA CYS A 115 -5.74 24.45 -8.45
C CYS A 115 -6.35 25.03 -7.16
N LEU A 116 -6.95 26.23 -7.22
CA LEU A 116 -7.61 26.85 -6.07
C LEU A 116 -8.73 25.99 -5.47
N TYR A 117 -9.55 25.36 -6.33
CA TYR A 117 -10.60 24.45 -5.87
C TYR A 117 -10.02 23.24 -5.13
N THR A 118 -8.97 22.61 -5.70
CA THR A 118 -8.34 21.45 -5.06
C THR A 118 -7.66 21.78 -3.74
N GLN A 119 -7.16 23.01 -3.57
CA GLN A 119 -6.63 23.51 -2.29
C GLN A 119 -7.73 23.67 -1.24
N GLN A 120 -8.90 24.16 -1.64
CA GLN A 120 -10.04 24.35 -0.74
C GLN A 120 -10.67 23.01 -0.32
N GLU A 121 -10.84 22.06 -1.26
CA GLU A 121 -11.41 20.73 -0.97
C GLU A 121 -10.56 19.87 -0.02
N GLN A 122 -9.23 20.07 0.02
CA GLN A 122 -8.35 19.29 0.91
C GLN A 122 -8.74 19.40 2.39
N THR A 123 -9.36 20.50 2.81
CA THR A 123 -9.86 20.67 4.18
C THR A 123 -10.98 19.69 4.57
N THR A 124 -11.62 19.03 3.58
CA THR A 124 -12.79 18.15 3.79
C THR A 124 -12.56 16.69 3.40
N ARG A 125 -11.35 16.30 2.97
CA ARG A 125 -11.11 14.95 2.46
C ARG A 125 -11.18 13.89 3.57
N ARG A 126 -12.03 12.89 3.33
CA ARG A 126 -11.95 11.60 4.03
C ARG A 126 -10.63 10.95 3.65
N GLN A 127 -9.72 10.78 4.61
CA GLN A 127 -8.60 9.85 4.44
C GLN A 127 -9.15 8.53 3.92
N ASN A 128 -8.61 8.04 2.80
CA ASN A 128 -8.88 6.67 2.37
C ASN A 128 -8.55 5.79 3.56
N SER A 129 -9.57 5.22 4.20
CA SER A 129 -9.34 4.37 5.36
C SER A 129 -8.59 3.17 4.84
N LYS A 130 -7.26 3.17 5.02
CA LYS A 130 -6.45 1.97 4.90
C LYS A 130 -7.17 0.95 5.78
N SER A 131 -7.87 0.02 5.17
CA SER A 131 -8.68 -0.95 5.89
C SER A 131 -7.69 -1.79 6.68
N ASN A 132 -7.61 -1.54 7.98
CA ASN A 132 -6.78 -2.37 8.81
C ASN A 132 -7.44 -3.75 8.91
N LEU A 133 -6.83 -4.73 8.25
CA LEU A 133 -7.28 -6.12 8.21
C LEU A 133 -6.86 -6.92 9.45
N ASP A 134 -6.10 -6.33 10.39
CA ASP A 134 -5.64 -7.03 11.61
C ASP A 134 -6.83 -7.60 12.38
N TYR A 135 -7.89 -6.82 12.57
CA TYR A 135 -9.08 -7.31 13.27
C TYR A 135 -9.84 -8.38 12.47
N ASP A 136 -9.81 -8.34 11.14
CA ASP A 136 -10.35 -9.43 10.32
C ASP A 136 -9.57 -10.74 10.55
N PHE A 137 -8.23 -10.67 10.57
CA PHE A 137 -7.38 -11.83 10.84
C PHE A 137 -7.53 -12.36 12.27
N LEU A 138 -7.60 -11.47 13.27
CA LEU A 138 -7.82 -11.85 14.65
C LEU A 138 -9.18 -12.54 14.84
N LEU A 139 -10.23 -11.99 14.25
CA LEU A 139 -11.58 -12.55 14.35
C LEU A 139 -11.67 -13.93 13.67
N GLU A 140 -11.11 -14.08 12.48
CA GLU A 140 -11.07 -15.38 11.79
C GLU A 140 -10.17 -16.39 12.53
N GLY A 141 -9.05 -15.95 13.09
CA GLY A 141 -8.20 -16.76 13.97
C GLY A 141 -8.94 -17.26 15.19
N ALA A 142 -9.65 -16.38 15.89
CA ALA A 142 -10.46 -16.73 17.06
C ALA A 142 -11.55 -17.75 16.70
N ARG A 143 -12.18 -17.61 15.52
CA ARG A 143 -13.18 -18.56 15.00
C ARG A 143 -12.56 -19.94 14.76
N ARG A 144 -11.41 -20.00 14.08
CA ARG A 144 -10.67 -21.26 13.83
C ARG A 144 -10.23 -21.94 15.12
N ALA A 145 -9.84 -21.14 16.12
CA ALA A 145 -9.51 -21.61 17.47
C ALA A 145 -10.75 -21.97 18.32
N LYS A 146 -11.97 -21.87 17.77
CA LYS A 146 -13.25 -22.13 18.45
C LYS A 146 -13.47 -21.26 19.70
N LEU A 147 -12.88 -20.06 19.73
CA LEU A 147 -13.06 -19.08 20.81
C LEU A 147 -14.33 -18.25 20.62
N VAL A 148 -14.73 -18.02 19.37
CA VAL A 148 -15.96 -17.34 18.97
C VAL A 148 -16.70 -18.17 17.93
N ASN A 149 -18.03 -18.05 17.87
CA ASN A 149 -18.86 -18.72 16.88
C ASN A 149 -19.65 -17.68 16.07
N PHE A 150 -19.46 -17.67 14.76
CA PHE A 150 -20.26 -16.87 13.84
C PHE A 150 -20.28 -17.55 12.48
N GLU A 151 -21.35 -17.30 11.72
CA GLU A 151 -21.46 -17.77 10.34
C GLU A 151 -20.55 -16.93 9.43
N PRO A 152 -19.53 -17.50 8.77
CA PRO A 152 -18.55 -16.72 8.00
C PRO A 152 -19.17 -15.91 6.84
N ASN A 153 -20.34 -16.35 6.36
CA ASN A 153 -21.08 -15.70 5.29
C ASN A 153 -22.09 -14.65 5.80
N ASN A 154 -22.32 -14.58 7.12
CA ASN A 154 -23.17 -13.57 7.73
C ASN A 154 -22.38 -12.27 7.94
N LYS A 155 -22.30 -11.46 6.88
CA LYS A 155 -21.53 -10.20 6.88
C LYS A 155 -21.89 -9.27 8.04
N LYS A 156 -23.18 -9.18 8.38
CA LYS A 156 -23.65 -8.33 9.48
C LYS A 156 -23.06 -8.78 10.82
N GLN A 157 -23.14 -10.07 11.12
CA GLN A 157 -22.58 -10.62 12.35
C GLN A 157 -21.06 -10.45 12.40
N VAL A 158 -20.36 -10.69 11.29
CA VAL A 158 -18.90 -10.50 11.19
C VAL A 158 -18.53 -9.04 11.47
N ASP A 159 -19.20 -8.08 10.85
CA ASP A 159 -18.90 -6.66 11.02
C ASP A 159 -19.23 -6.17 12.44
N GLU A 160 -20.31 -6.65 13.05
CA GLU A 160 -20.68 -6.37 14.45
C GLU A 160 -19.63 -6.93 15.42
N THR A 161 -19.26 -8.21 15.32
CA THR A 161 -18.24 -8.81 16.20
C THR A 161 -16.87 -8.17 16.02
N LYS A 162 -16.51 -7.79 14.78
CA LYS A 162 -15.28 -7.05 14.49
C LYS A 162 -15.30 -5.67 15.15
N HIS A 163 -16.43 -4.97 15.09
CA HIS A 163 -16.58 -3.66 15.75
C HIS A 163 -16.46 -3.77 17.27
N GLU A 164 -17.06 -4.81 17.86
CA GLU A 164 -16.94 -5.08 19.29
C GLU A 164 -15.51 -5.42 19.72
N LEU A 165 -14.81 -6.27 18.95
CA LEU A 165 -13.40 -6.59 19.20
C LEU A 165 -12.54 -5.32 19.16
N ARG A 166 -12.76 -4.48 18.15
CA ARG A 166 -12.06 -3.21 18.02
C ARG A 166 -12.34 -2.29 19.20
N ASN A 167 -13.60 -2.12 19.60
CA ASN A 167 -13.95 -1.29 20.75
C ASN A 167 -13.35 -1.82 22.05
N TYR A 168 -13.34 -3.14 22.25
CA TYR A 168 -12.73 -3.73 23.42
C TYR A 168 -11.22 -3.44 23.47
N TRP A 169 -10.51 -3.65 22.35
CA TRP A 169 -9.08 -3.36 22.26
C TRP A 169 -8.76 -1.87 22.43
N GLU A 170 -9.45 -1.02 21.66
CA GLU A 170 -9.13 0.41 21.57
C GLU A 170 -9.65 1.21 22.75
N LYS A 171 -10.83 0.90 23.26
CA LYS A 171 -11.49 1.70 24.29
C LYS A 171 -11.42 1.06 25.67
N THR A 172 -11.56 -0.26 25.78
CA THR A 172 -11.54 -0.92 27.09
C THR A 172 -10.12 -1.19 27.56
N LEU A 173 -9.23 -1.65 26.69
CA LEU A 173 -7.82 -1.89 27.04
C LEU A 173 -6.92 -0.66 26.82
N ASN A 174 -7.44 0.39 26.14
CA ASN A 174 -6.67 1.59 25.78
C ASN A 174 -5.40 1.26 24.99
N LEU A 175 -5.50 0.30 24.06
CA LEU A 175 -4.42 -0.14 23.17
C LEU A 175 -4.74 0.21 21.72
N ASN A 176 -3.74 0.30 20.87
CA ASN A 176 -3.95 0.46 19.43
C ASN A 176 -3.33 -0.71 18.66
N THR A 177 -3.43 -0.67 17.33
CA THR A 177 -2.94 -1.75 16.45
C THR A 177 -1.42 -1.85 16.41
N ALA A 178 -0.68 -0.83 16.85
CA ALA A 178 0.77 -0.91 17.04
C ALA A 178 1.16 -1.73 18.29
N ASN A 179 0.24 -1.92 19.24
CA ASN A 179 0.46 -2.78 20.41
C ASN A 179 0.24 -4.27 20.13
N LEU A 180 -0.27 -4.63 18.95
CA LEU A 180 -0.44 -6.03 18.56
C LEU A 180 0.94 -6.63 18.23
N PRO A 181 1.31 -7.78 18.83
CA PRO A 181 2.43 -8.59 18.38
C PRO A 181 2.39 -8.81 16.86
N ARG A 182 3.56 -8.72 16.22
CA ARG A 182 3.71 -8.81 14.76
C ARG A 182 4.66 -9.93 14.39
N ILE A 183 4.37 -10.60 13.29
CA ILE A 183 5.31 -11.45 12.56
C ILE A 183 5.68 -10.69 11.29
N CYS A 184 6.98 -10.59 11.02
CA CYS A 184 7.49 -9.93 9.83
C CYS A 184 8.14 -10.95 8.88
N PRO A 185 8.25 -10.64 7.57
CA PRO A 185 8.89 -11.53 6.62
C PRO A 185 10.36 -11.81 6.99
N PRO A 186 10.89 -12.98 6.64
CA PRO A 186 12.32 -13.27 6.78
C PRO A 186 13.20 -12.25 6.07
N ARG A 187 14.41 -12.02 6.59
CA ARG A 187 15.32 -10.98 6.07
C ARG A 187 15.65 -11.14 4.58
N HIS A 188 15.73 -12.36 4.05
CA HIS A 188 15.99 -12.58 2.62
C HIS A 188 14.85 -12.08 1.73
N ILE A 189 13.59 -12.20 2.17
CA ILE A 189 12.42 -11.64 1.45
C ILE A 189 12.47 -10.12 1.50
N LEU A 190 12.71 -9.54 2.68
CA LEU A 190 12.84 -8.08 2.84
C LEU A 190 13.97 -7.52 1.96
N ASN A 191 15.13 -8.19 1.93
CA ASN A 191 16.25 -7.80 1.07
C ASN A 191 15.86 -7.85 -0.43
N ALA A 192 15.08 -8.84 -0.87
CA ALA A 192 14.62 -8.90 -2.25
C ALA A 192 13.65 -7.75 -2.59
N ILE A 193 12.69 -7.45 -1.70
CA ILE A 193 11.79 -6.30 -1.87
C ILE A 193 12.58 -5.00 -1.95
N TRP A 194 13.58 -4.83 -1.07
CA TRP A 194 14.46 -3.66 -1.08
C TRP A 194 15.26 -3.56 -2.38
N ASN A 195 15.82 -4.66 -2.87
CA ASN A 195 16.58 -4.68 -4.11
C ASN A 195 15.72 -4.28 -5.31
N VAL A 196 14.48 -4.80 -5.40
CA VAL A 196 13.53 -4.41 -6.46
C VAL A 196 13.14 -2.94 -6.34
N THR A 197 12.90 -2.45 -5.11
CA THR A 197 12.63 -1.04 -4.86
C THR A 197 13.78 -0.18 -5.38
N LEU A 198 15.01 -0.42 -4.91
CA LEU A 198 16.18 0.35 -5.30
C LEU A 198 16.45 0.28 -6.81
N HIS A 199 16.24 -0.87 -7.41
CA HIS A 199 16.36 -1.03 -8.86
C HIS A 199 15.35 -0.17 -9.62
N SER A 200 14.07 -0.22 -9.25
CA SER A 200 13.02 0.60 -9.87
C SER A 200 13.30 2.10 -9.73
N GLU A 201 13.82 2.51 -8.58
CA GLU A 201 14.13 3.90 -8.24
C GLU A 201 15.26 4.45 -9.09
N ASN A 202 16.37 3.72 -9.18
CA ASN A 202 17.50 4.09 -10.03
C ASN A 202 17.11 4.21 -11.53
N MET A 203 16.11 3.45 -11.96
CA MET A 203 15.64 3.48 -13.36
C MET A 203 14.68 4.63 -13.64
N LEU A 204 13.78 4.93 -12.70
CA LEU A 204 12.77 5.97 -12.86
C LEU A 204 13.34 7.34 -12.52
N VAL A 205 13.99 7.50 -11.37
CA VAL A 205 14.42 8.79 -10.81
C VAL A 205 15.92 9.01 -11.10
N VAL A 206 16.23 9.83 -12.10
CA VAL A 206 17.62 10.08 -12.54
C VAL A 206 18.33 11.16 -11.70
N GLU A 207 17.59 12.07 -11.05
CA GLU A 207 18.15 13.12 -10.19
C GLU A 207 17.21 13.39 -8.99
N GLY A 208 17.63 13.03 -7.78
CA GLY A 208 17.46 13.87 -6.57
C GLY A 208 16.08 14.07 -5.92
N LEU A 209 15.13 13.14 -5.94
CA LEU A 209 13.89 13.30 -5.17
C LEU A 209 14.07 13.02 -3.68
N GLU A 210 14.85 12.00 -3.30
CA GLU A 210 15.22 11.70 -1.90
C GLU A 210 16.61 11.10 -1.80
N SER A 211 17.27 11.27 -0.65
CA SER A 211 18.50 10.56 -0.39
C SER A 211 18.20 9.06 -0.22
N LYS A 212 19.07 8.20 -0.75
CA LYS A 212 18.99 6.74 -0.52
C LYS A 212 18.85 6.38 0.97
N SER A 213 19.36 7.23 1.86
CA SER A 213 19.26 7.09 3.30
C SER A 213 17.83 7.28 3.82
N GLU A 214 17.10 8.27 3.32
CA GLU A 214 15.69 8.50 3.68
C GLU A 214 14.83 7.34 3.22
N MET A 215 14.94 6.95 1.95
CA MET A 215 14.23 5.78 1.41
C MET A 215 14.51 4.51 2.20
N GLN A 216 15.77 4.31 2.62
CA GLN A 216 16.12 3.14 3.44
C GLN A 216 15.48 3.20 4.82
N SER A 217 15.42 4.37 5.45
CA SER A 217 14.73 4.57 6.73
C SER A 217 13.24 4.27 6.62
N GLU A 218 12.60 4.75 5.55
CA GLU A 218 11.19 4.47 5.28
C GLU A 218 10.92 3.00 5.01
N PHE A 219 11.77 2.35 4.22
CA PHE A 219 11.68 0.92 3.98
C PHE A 219 11.83 0.13 5.29
N GLU A 220 12.79 0.46 6.15
CA GLU A 220 12.97 -0.22 7.43
C GLU A 220 11.78 0.01 8.37
N ASN A 221 11.12 1.18 8.31
CA ASN A 221 9.86 1.40 9.00
C ASN A 221 8.74 0.50 8.42
N ALA A 222 8.60 0.44 7.09
CA ALA A 222 7.63 -0.43 6.43
C ALA A 222 7.87 -1.92 6.74
N ALA A 223 9.13 -2.35 6.79
CA ALA A 223 9.57 -3.70 7.12
C ALA A 223 9.23 -4.13 8.56
N ARG A 224 8.94 -3.17 9.46
CA ARG A 224 8.52 -3.41 10.84
C ARG A 224 7.02 -3.16 11.07
N THR A 225 6.35 -2.57 10.09
CA THR A 225 4.95 -2.14 10.21
C THR A 225 4.12 -2.71 9.06
N THR A 226 4.06 -2.01 7.93
CA THR A 226 3.17 -2.29 6.81
C THR A 226 3.41 -3.65 6.16
N LEU A 227 4.65 -4.16 6.17
CA LEU A 227 5.00 -5.46 5.61
C LEU A 227 4.87 -6.62 6.62
N CYS A 228 4.47 -6.33 7.86
CA CYS A 228 4.27 -7.32 8.91
C CYS A 228 2.80 -7.66 9.08
N ALA A 229 2.53 -8.90 9.46
CA ALA A 229 1.21 -9.38 9.85
C ALA A 229 1.06 -9.35 11.37
N VAL A 230 -0.18 -9.25 11.85
CA VAL A 230 -0.48 -9.55 13.25
C VAL A 230 -0.17 -11.01 13.57
N ASP A 231 0.51 -11.26 14.70
CA ASP A 231 0.72 -12.59 15.23
C ASP A 231 -0.57 -13.07 15.90
N VAL A 232 -1.47 -13.63 15.09
CA VAL A 232 -2.77 -14.10 15.57
C VAL A 232 -2.61 -15.14 16.68
N GLU A 233 -1.66 -16.07 16.55
CA GLU A 233 -1.47 -17.13 17.53
C GLU A 233 -1.02 -16.59 18.89
N SER A 234 -0.08 -15.65 18.89
CA SER A 234 0.36 -15.00 20.13
C SER A 234 -0.71 -14.11 20.74
N VAL A 235 -1.45 -13.35 19.92
CA VAL A 235 -2.54 -12.49 20.40
C VAL A 235 -3.67 -13.29 21.04
N LEU A 236 -4.05 -14.43 20.46
CA LEU A 236 -5.13 -15.27 21.00
C LEU A 236 -4.75 -16.02 22.29
N LYS A 237 -3.47 -15.99 22.70
CA LYS A 237 -3.04 -16.46 24.02
C LYS A 237 -3.27 -15.44 25.13
N ASP A 238 -3.56 -14.18 24.80
CA ASP A 238 -3.91 -13.15 25.79
C ASP A 238 -5.23 -13.52 26.50
N GLU A 239 -5.15 -13.76 27.81
CA GLU A 239 -6.30 -14.16 28.63
C GLU A 239 -7.47 -13.18 28.55
N ARG A 240 -7.18 -11.88 28.43
CA ARG A 240 -8.20 -10.82 28.35
C ARG A 240 -9.02 -10.96 27.07
N LEU A 241 -8.33 -11.22 25.95
CA LEU A 241 -8.99 -11.47 24.67
C LEU A 241 -9.73 -12.81 24.65
N GLN A 242 -9.17 -13.86 25.25
CA GLN A 242 -9.89 -15.13 25.37
C GLN A 242 -11.20 -14.98 26.15
N LEU A 243 -11.19 -14.23 27.25
CA LEU A 243 -12.40 -13.92 28.03
C LEU A 243 -13.42 -13.14 27.19
N PHE A 244 -12.96 -12.12 26.46
CA PHE A 244 -13.80 -11.38 25.51
C PHE A 244 -14.45 -12.33 24.49
N PHE A 245 -13.68 -13.16 23.78
CA PHE A 245 -14.22 -14.04 22.75
C PHE A 245 -15.18 -15.09 23.32
N LYS A 246 -14.85 -15.68 24.48
CA LYS A 246 -15.73 -16.63 25.16
C LYS A 246 -17.07 -15.99 25.55
N SER A 247 -17.08 -14.72 25.95
CA SER A 247 -18.34 -13.98 26.24
C SER A 247 -19.24 -13.79 25.00
N LYS A 248 -18.67 -13.93 23.80
CA LYS A 248 -19.36 -13.81 22.51
C LYS A 248 -19.78 -15.16 21.93
N ARG A 249 -19.50 -16.25 22.63
CA ARG A 249 -19.88 -17.62 22.27
C ARG A 249 -21.33 -17.85 22.70
N MET A 250 -22.27 -17.26 21.96
CA MET A 250 -23.69 -17.59 22.04
C MET A 250 -24.01 -18.75 21.09
#